data_AF-A0A2U0DKZ8-F1
#
_entry.id   AF-A0A2U0DKZ8-F1
#
_cell.length_a   1.000
_cell.length_b   1.000
_cell.length_c   1.000
_cell.angle_alpha   90.00
_cell.angle_beta   90.00
_cell.angle_gamma   90.00
#
_symmetry.space_group_name_H-M   'P 1'
#
loop_
_entity.id
_entity.type
_entity.pdbx_description
1 polymer ?
#
loop_
_entity_poly.entity_id
_entity_poly.type
_entity_poly.pdbx_seq_one_letter_code
_entity_poly.pdbx_strand_id
1 'polypeptide(L)'
;MRRVFYILLLFLFCNIFSQRLTIVNKSEGVINILYEAKLIVLNKEESKIIKGDFKKITIKKGKDFVQSIPFFLSLDEDLLLTFEENNFIKFKGSKDDLHNFIVNEQHPIFYGNVIKYQDSYYKNNIQEVKNLSELVLSNYLNKVKLLNASPLGVNDERYKKIKKYVVNDWLNSIFLFITGNKKLDSQAKELLLYYFNNYIKNNIDVYSCEFDSDYNVLSSIARYRDQLKINLPEYNIRVESEEDNINRYLPVNCQKFYFLKKYNYFNHINNPEQDVY
;
A
#
# COMPACT_ATOMS: atom_id res chain seq x y z
N MET A 1 31.23 -21.56 31.41
CA MET A 1 30.57 -22.39 30.37
C MET A 1 29.06 -22.16 30.24
N ARG A 2 28.24 -22.28 31.31
CA ARG A 2 26.77 -22.06 31.22
C ARG A 2 26.35 -20.73 30.57
N ARG A 3 26.93 -19.59 30.97
CA ARG A 3 26.61 -18.26 30.36
C ARG A 3 26.91 -18.17 28.86
N VAL A 4 28.01 -18.75 28.40
CA VAL A 4 28.40 -18.76 26.98
C VAL A 4 27.45 -19.63 26.16
N PHE A 5 26.97 -20.74 26.75
CA PHE A 5 25.97 -21.62 26.14
C PHE A 5 24.61 -20.94 25.98
N TYR A 6 24.16 -20.18 27.00
CA TYR A 6 22.92 -19.38 26.90
C TYR A 6 23.02 -18.27 25.86
N ILE A 7 24.18 -17.61 25.72
CA ILE A 7 24.42 -16.59 24.70
C ILE A 7 24.42 -17.22 23.29
N LEU A 8 25.08 -18.36 23.10
CA LEU A 8 25.06 -19.11 21.83
C LEU A 8 23.66 -19.60 21.46
N LEU A 9 22.88 -20.09 22.43
CA LEU A 9 21.46 -20.43 22.23
C LEU A 9 20.63 -19.21 21.83
N LEU A 10 20.81 -18.05 22.48
CA LEU A 10 20.18 -16.79 22.11
C LEU A 10 20.47 -16.40 20.64
N PHE A 11 21.73 -16.49 20.20
CA PHE A 11 22.11 -16.22 18.80
C PHE A 11 21.57 -17.26 17.80
N LEU A 12 21.41 -18.51 18.22
CA LEU A 12 20.79 -19.56 17.39
C LEU A 12 19.28 -19.33 17.23
N PHE A 13 18.56 -18.90 18.28
CA PHE A 13 17.12 -18.60 18.18
C PHE A 13 16.81 -17.31 17.41
N CYS A 14 17.69 -16.30 17.43
CA CYS A 14 17.49 -15.07 16.66
C CYS A 14 17.45 -15.29 15.13
N ASN A 15 18.00 -16.39 14.62
CA ASN A 15 18.00 -16.70 13.18
C ASN A 15 16.89 -17.67 12.74
N ILE A 16 16.06 -18.17 13.66
CA ILE A 16 15.03 -19.19 13.35
C ILE A 16 13.68 -18.56 12.97
N PHE A 17 13.39 -17.34 13.43
CA PHE A 17 12.12 -16.66 13.18
C PHE A 17 12.32 -15.48 12.22
N SER A 18 12.32 -15.77 10.92
CA SER A 18 12.34 -14.75 9.87
C SER A 18 11.49 -15.22 8.70
N GLN A 19 10.63 -14.33 8.18
CA GLN A 19 9.84 -14.63 6.98
C GLN A 19 10.79 -15.06 5.86
N ARG A 20 10.42 -16.10 5.11
CA ARG A 20 11.22 -16.57 3.98
C ARG A 20 10.50 -16.32 2.69
N LEU A 21 11.13 -15.53 1.84
CA LEU A 21 10.64 -15.24 0.51
C LEU A 21 11.58 -15.85 -0.52
N THR A 22 11.06 -16.76 -1.33
CA THR A 22 11.77 -17.26 -2.50
C THR A 22 11.22 -16.56 -3.73
N ILE A 23 12.08 -15.99 -4.56
CA ILE A 23 11.69 -15.30 -5.79
C ILE A 23 12.40 -15.99 -6.94
N VAL A 24 11.64 -16.32 -7.99
CA VAL A 24 12.14 -16.96 -9.21
C VAL A 24 11.73 -16.11 -10.40
N ASN A 25 12.70 -15.75 -11.24
CA ASN A 25 12.43 -15.09 -12.52
C ASN A 25 12.30 -16.13 -13.64
N LYS A 26 11.09 -16.44 -14.08
CA LYS A 26 10.84 -17.28 -15.26
C LYS A 26 10.57 -16.47 -16.54
N SER A 27 10.55 -15.15 -16.42
CA SER A 27 10.28 -14.27 -17.56
C SER A 27 11.56 -13.95 -18.33
N GLU A 28 11.43 -13.63 -19.61
CA GLU A 28 12.54 -13.07 -20.38
C GLU A 28 13.05 -11.75 -19.77
N GLY A 29 14.37 -11.59 -19.71
CA GLY A 29 15.03 -10.37 -19.24
C GLY A 29 15.27 -10.31 -17.73
N VAL A 30 15.79 -9.16 -17.30
CA VAL A 30 16.24 -8.94 -15.91
C VAL A 30 15.11 -8.33 -15.08
N ILE A 31 14.93 -8.86 -13.87
CA ILE A 31 14.08 -8.23 -12.85
C ILE A 31 14.94 -7.68 -11.70
N ASN A 32 14.56 -6.50 -11.23
CA ASN A 32 15.16 -5.82 -10.10
C ASN A 32 14.17 -5.88 -8.93
N ILE A 33 14.63 -6.36 -7.77
CA ILE A 33 13.83 -6.53 -6.56
C ILE A 33 14.40 -5.62 -5.49
N LEU A 34 13.59 -4.66 -5.03
CA LEU A 34 13.94 -3.68 -4.02
C LEU A 34 13.22 -3.98 -2.70
N TYR A 35 13.96 -4.02 -1.60
CA TYR A 35 13.40 -4.20 -0.25
C TYR A 35 14.35 -3.59 0.79
N GLU A 36 13.84 -2.83 1.76
CA GLU A 36 14.63 -2.26 2.89
C GLU A 36 16.01 -1.67 2.50
N ALA A 37 16.06 -0.91 1.40
CA ALA A 37 17.28 -0.33 0.78
C ALA A 37 18.27 -1.31 0.11
N LYS A 38 17.92 -2.59 -0.02
CA LYS A 38 18.68 -3.59 -0.78
C LYS A 38 18.09 -3.77 -2.18
N LEU A 39 18.97 -3.98 -3.15
CA LEU A 39 18.65 -4.35 -4.53
C LEU A 39 19.14 -5.77 -4.80
N ILE A 40 18.26 -6.61 -5.35
CA ILE A 40 18.60 -7.91 -5.92
C ILE A 40 18.27 -7.84 -7.40
N VAL A 41 19.20 -8.32 -8.23
CA VAL A 41 19.06 -8.44 -9.67
C VAL A 41 18.94 -9.92 -9.99
N LEU A 42 17.90 -10.33 -10.73
CA LEU A 42 17.73 -11.71 -11.20
C LEU A 42 17.61 -11.74 -12.72
N ASN A 43 18.52 -12.48 -13.35
CA ASN A 43 18.41 -12.89 -14.74
C ASN A 43 17.36 -14.00 -14.90
N LYS A 44 17.06 -14.38 -16.15
CA LYS A 44 16.14 -15.48 -16.45
C LYS A 44 16.59 -16.78 -15.78
N GLU A 45 15.63 -17.53 -15.25
CA GLU A 45 15.76 -18.77 -14.46
C GLU A 45 16.51 -18.62 -13.13
N GLU A 46 16.98 -17.43 -12.78
CA GLU A 46 17.61 -17.21 -11.49
C GLU A 46 16.58 -17.18 -10.37
N SER A 47 17.02 -17.64 -9.20
CA SER A 47 16.22 -17.61 -7.99
C SER A 47 17.02 -17.04 -6.82
N LYS A 48 16.30 -16.44 -5.88
CA LYS A 48 16.89 -15.92 -4.65
C LYS A 48 15.96 -16.17 -3.47
N ILE A 49 16.58 -16.52 -2.34
CA ILE A 49 15.91 -16.59 -1.05
C ILE A 49 16.30 -15.35 -0.25
N ILE A 50 15.30 -14.65 0.24
CA ILE A 50 15.41 -13.51 1.15
C ILE A 50 14.82 -13.93 2.49
N LYS A 51 15.51 -13.59 3.57
CA LYS A 51 15.05 -13.82 4.95
C LYS A 51 15.03 -12.48 5.67
N GLY A 52 13.93 -12.19 6.37
CA GLY A 52 13.79 -10.96 7.15
C GLY A 52 12.36 -10.74 7.62
N ASP A 53 12.10 -9.57 8.19
CA ASP A 53 10.76 -9.09 8.55
C ASP A 53 10.38 -7.91 7.62
N PHE A 54 10.38 -8.17 6.31
CA PHE A 54 10.07 -7.14 5.31
C PHE A 54 8.55 -6.99 5.13
N LYS A 55 8.09 -5.74 5.08
CA LYS A 55 6.65 -5.41 4.91
C LYS A 55 6.20 -5.45 3.45
N LYS A 56 7.12 -5.19 2.53
CA LYS A 56 6.87 -5.11 1.09
C LYS A 56 8.16 -5.36 0.30
N ILE A 57 8.01 -5.80 -0.93
CA ILE A 57 9.06 -5.67 -1.96
C ILE A 57 8.52 -4.85 -3.13
N THR A 58 9.41 -4.28 -3.91
CA THR A 58 9.07 -3.69 -5.21
C THR A 58 9.82 -4.44 -6.29
N ILE A 59 9.09 -4.98 -7.27
CA ILE A 59 9.63 -5.60 -8.47
C ILE A 59 9.62 -4.57 -9.59
N LYS A 60 10.75 -4.41 -10.27
CA LYS A 60 10.92 -3.55 -11.45
C LYS A 60 11.44 -4.37 -12.62
N LYS A 61 10.82 -4.23 -13.79
CA LYS A 61 11.26 -4.83 -15.05
C LYS A 61 11.20 -3.78 -16.17
N GLY A 62 12.35 -3.50 -16.78
CA GLY A 62 12.46 -2.42 -17.76
C GLY A 62 12.09 -1.05 -17.15
N LYS A 63 11.61 -0.13 -17.99
CA LYS A 63 11.18 1.21 -17.56
C LYS A 63 9.72 1.26 -17.10
N ASP A 64 8.88 0.38 -17.62
CA ASP A 64 7.42 0.54 -17.55
C ASP A 64 6.75 -0.33 -16.49
N PHE A 65 7.40 -1.41 -16.03
CA PHE A 65 6.83 -2.29 -15.03
C PHE A 65 7.44 -2.03 -13.66
N VAL A 66 6.61 -1.52 -12.74
CA VAL A 66 6.92 -1.36 -11.32
C VAL A 66 5.72 -1.83 -10.50
N GLN A 67 5.90 -2.90 -9.72
CA GLN A 67 4.85 -3.42 -8.84
C GLN A 67 5.36 -3.55 -7.41
N SER A 68 4.66 -2.92 -6.47
CA SER A 68 4.89 -3.10 -5.04
C SER A 68 3.98 -4.21 -4.52
N ILE A 69 4.57 -5.20 -3.85
CA ILE A 69 3.89 -6.35 -3.30
C ILE A 69 3.94 -6.26 -1.78
N PRO A 70 2.81 -6.07 -1.08
CA PRO A 70 2.76 -6.15 0.37
C PRO A 70 2.91 -7.60 0.84
N PHE A 71 3.56 -7.82 1.98
CA PHE A 71 3.65 -9.12 2.63
C PHE A 71 2.84 -9.14 3.92
N PHE A 72 2.03 -10.19 4.07
CA PHE A 72 1.20 -10.42 5.24
C PHE A 72 1.50 -11.77 5.89
N LEU A 73 2.79 -12.10 5.95
CA LEU A 73 3.33 -13.34 6.50
C LEU A 73 3.69 -13.21 7.98
N SER A 74 3.61 -14.31 8.72
CA SER A 74 4.29 -14.47 10.02
C SER A 74 5.77 -14.80 9.83
N LEU A 75 6.56 -14.64 10.90
CA LEU A 75 7.99 -14.90 10.90
C LEU A 75 8.38 -16.36 10.61
N ASP A 76 7.44 -17.29 10.69
CA ASP A 76 7.60 -18.73 10.40
C ASP A 76 6.95 -19.14 9.07
N GLU A 77 6.36 -18.20 8.33
CA GLU A 77 5.68 -18.47 7.06
C GLU A 77 6.62 -18.26 5.87
N ASP A 78 6.53 -19.20 4.92
CA ASP A 78 7.32 -19.21 3.68
C ASP A 78 6.41 -18.91 2.47
N LEU A 79 6.87 -18.06 1.54
CA LEU A 79 6.17 -17.73 0.30
C LEU A 79 7.11 -17.77 -0.91
N LEU A 80 6.65 -18.40 -1.99
CA LEU A 80 7.31 -18.44 -3.30
C LEU A 80 6.59 -17.50 -4.26
N LEU A 81 7.34 -16.57 -4.84
CA LEU A 81 6.92 -15.70 -5.93
C LEU A 81 7.60 -16.18 -7.21
N THR A 82 6.81 -16.55 -8.20
CA THR A 82 7.29 -16.86 -9.55
C THR A 82 6.85 -15.74 -10.47
N PHE A 83 7.82 -14.97 -10.97
CA PHE A 83 7.59 -13.93 -11.96
C PHE A 83 7.59 -14.57 -13.36
N GLU A 84 6.47 -14.52 -14.05
CA GLU A 84 6.24 -15.17 -15.34
C GLU A 84 6.24 -14.17 -16.50
N GLU A 85 6.07 -14.70 -17.72
CA GLU A 85 5.80 -13.89 -18.90
C GLU A 85 4.59 -12.98 -18.71
N ASN A 86 4.55 -11.88 -19.47
CA ASN A 86 3.49 -10.85 -19.39
C ASN A 86 3.38 -10.14 -18.03
N ASN A 87 4.46 -10.14 -17.26
CA ASN A 87 4.54 -9.51 -15.92
C ASN A 87 3.57 -10.10 -14.90
N PHE A 88 3.13 -11.34 -15.10
CA PHE A 88 2.26 -12.03 -14.16
C PHE A 88 3.07 -12.61 -12.98
N ILE A 89 2.48 -12.60 -11.79
CA ILE A 89 3.13 -13.09 -10.57
C ILE A 89 2.28 -14.22 -9.98
N LYS A 90 2.88 -15.41 -9.92
CA LYS A 90 2.30 -16.57 -9.22
C LYS A 90 2.82 -16.66 -7.79
N PHE A 91 1.91 -16.99 -6.89
CA PHE A 91 2.19 -17.22 -5.48
C PHE A 91 2.04 -18.70 -5.16
N LYS A 92 2.89 -19.23 -4.28
CA LYS A 92 2.76 -20.58 -3.72
C LYS A 92 3.28 -20.63 -2.29
N GLY A 93 2.61 -21.36 -1.41
CA GLY A 93 3.03 -21.55 -0.03
C GLY A 93 2.07 -20.90 0.95
N SER A 94 2.59 -20.19 1.95
CA SER A 94 1.78 -19.64 3.02
C SER A 94 0.91 -18.50 2.51
N LYS A 95 -0.42 -18.66 2.62
CA LYS A 95 -1.41 -17.65 2.21
C LYS A 95 -1.25 -17.19 0.75
N ASP A 96 -0.91 -18.12 -0.15
CA ASP A 96 -0.76 -17.82 -1.57
C ASP A 96 -2.06 -17.30 -2.20
N ASP A 97 -3.21 -17.90 -1.90
CA ASP A 97 -4.52 -17.41 -2.38
C ASP A 97 -4.80 -15.98 -1.92
N LEU A 98 -4.46 -15.63 -0.67
CA LEU A 98 -4.60 -14.28 -0.15
C LEU A 98 -3.70 -13.29 -0.89
N HIS A 99 -2.42 -13.63 -1.09
CA HIS A 99 -1.49 -12.76 -1.81
C HIS A 99 -1.89 -12.61 -3.27
N ASN A 100 -2.32 -13.69 -3.93
CA ASN A 100 -2.86 -13.64 -5.28
C ASN A 100 -4.08 -12.70 -5.36
N PHE A 101 -5.02 -12.83 -4.41
CA PHE A 101 -6.20 -11.99 -4.37
C PHE A 101 -5.88 -10.50 -4.16
N ILE A 102 -4.94 -10.18 -3.28
CA ILE A 102 -4.56 -8.78 -3.00
C ILE A 102 -3.73 -8.19 -4.14
N VAL A 103 -2.75 -8.93 -4.66
CA VAL A 103 -1.79 -8.40 -5.63
C VAL A 103 -2.38 -8.33 -7.03
N ASN A 104 -3.17 -9.34 -7.44
CA ASN A 104 -3.64 -9.48 -8.81
C ASN A 104 -5.10 -9.04 -9.00
N GLU A 105 -5.97 -9.16 -7.99
CA GLU A 105 -7.41 -8.87 -8.14
C GLU A 105 -7.87 -7.54 -7.51
N GLN A 106 -7.16 -6.99 -6.52
CA GLN A 106 -7.62 -5.80 -5.78
C GLN A 106 -7.84 -4.57 -6.67
N HIS A 107 -6.84 -4.23 -7.49
CA HIS A 107 -6.89 -3.04 -8.32
C HIS A 107 -8.05 -3.11 -9.35
N PRO A 108 -8.21 -4.20 -10.14
CA PRO A 108 -9.39 -4.37 -10.99
C PRO A 108 -10.72 -4.23 -10.25
N ILE A 109 -10.84 -4.78 -9.03
CA ILE A 109 -12.08 -4.73 -8.26
C ILE A 109 -12.40 -3.29 -7.81
N PHE A 110 -11.44 -2.58 -7.22
CA PHE A 110 -11.70 -1.25 -6.68
C PHE A 110 -11.78 -0.17 -7.76
N TYR A 111 -10.88 -0.21 -8.73
CA TYR A 111 -10.82 0.79 -9.78
C TYR A 111 -11.82 0.52 -10.90
N GLY A 112 -12.18 -0.75 -11.15
CA GLY A 112 -13.23 -1.11 -12.10
C GLY A 112 -14.64 -0.62 -11.71
N ASN A 113 -14.87 -0.31 -10.43
CA ASN A 113 -16.14 0.27 -9.97
C ASN A 113 -16.18 1.80 -10.00
N VAL A 114 -15.06 2.49 -10.30
CA VAL A 114 -14.98 3.96 -10.29
C VAL A 114 -15.97 4.58 -11.27
N ILE A 115 -16.13 3.99 -12.46
CA ILE A 115 -17.08 4.50 -13.48
C ILE A 115 -18.51 4.49 -12.92
N LYS A 116 -18.91 3.43 -12.20
CA LYS A 116 -20.25 3.36 -11.59
C LYS A 116 -20.42 4.41 -10.50
N TYR A 117 -19.38 4.65 -9.69
CA TYR A 117 -19.42 5.69 -8.67
C TYR A 117 -19.55 7.09 -9.31
N GLN A 118 -18.81 7.35 -10.38
CA GLN A 118 -18.89 8.58 -11.16
C GLN A 118 -20.28 8.77 -11.78
N ASP A 119 -20.86 7.73 -12.39
CA ASP A 119 -22.19 7.81 -13.00
C ASP A 119 -23.27 8.16 -11.96
N SER A 120 -23.22 7.54 -10.77
CA SER A 120 -24.13 7.89 -9.66
C SER A 120 -23.88 9.30 -9.12
N TYR A 121 -22.61 9.72 -9.05
CA TYR A 121 -22.23 11.08 -8.65
C TYR A 121 -22.82 12.12 -9.60
N TYR A 122 -22.67 11.96 -10.91
CA TYR A 122 -23.19 12.90 -11.92
C TYR A 122 -24.73 12.92 -12.00
N LYS A 123 -25.39 11.87 -11.52
CA LYS A 123 -26.86 11.84 -11.33
C LYS A 123 -27.31 12.48 -10.01
N ASN A 124 -26.40 13.09 -9.27
CA ASN A 124 -26.61 13.67 -7.95
C ASN A 124 -27.05 12.65 -6.87
N ASN A 125 -26.70 11.37 -7.03
CA ASN A 125 -27.12 10.30 -6.13
C ASN A 125 -26.01 9.88 -5.16
N ILE A 126 -25.73 10.75 -4.18
CA ILE A 126 -24.65 10.55 -3.20
C ILE A 126 -24.87 9.32 -2.32
N GLN A 127 -26.13 9.00 -2.01
CA GLN A 127 -26.44 7.81 -1.21
C GLN A 127 -26.10 6.51 -1.96
N GLU A 128 -26.32 6.48 -3.27
CA GLU A 128 -25.94 5.33 -4.10
C GLU A 128 -24.42 5.16 -4.17
N VAL A 129 -23.66 6.26 -4.30
CA VAL A 129 -22.18 6.22 -4.25
C VAL A 129 -21.70 5.59 -2.93
N LYS A 130 -22.25 6.04 -1.79
CA LYS A 130 -21.94 5.47 -0.46
C LYS A 130 -22.30 3.99 -0.41
N ASN A 131 -23.54 3.61 -0.75
CA ASN A 131 -24.00 2.24 -0.64
C ASN A 131 -23.21 1.27 -1.53
N LEU A 132 -22.95 1.65 -2.79
CA LEU A 132 -22.20 0.82 -3.73
C LEU A 132 -20.75 0.62 -3.26
N SER A 133 -20.09 1.71 -2.85
CA SER A 133 -18.70 1.64 -2.41
C SER A 133 -18.52 0.82 -1.13
N GLU A 134 -19.42 0.98 -0.16
CA GLU A 134 -19.46 0.22 1.10
C GLU A 134 -19.73 -1.27 0.85
N LEU A 135 -20.64 -1.59 -0.08
CA LEU A 135 -20.91 -2.97 -0.47
C LEU A 135 -19.68 -3.62 -1.12
N VAL A 136 -18.99 -2.91 -2.00
CA VAL A 136 -17.75 -3.39 -2.64
C VAL A 136 -16.67 -3.66 -1.58
N LEU A 137 -16.44 -2.72 -0.66
CA LEU A 137 -15.47 -2.90 0.42
C LEU A 137 -15.83 -4.08 1.34
N SER A 138 -17.09 -4.17 1.76
CA SER A 138 -17.57 -5.24 2.63
C SER A 138 -17.38 -6.62 2.01
N ASN A 139 -17.77 -6.78 0.74
CA ASN A 139 -17.58 -8.03 0.00
C ASN A 139 -16.09 -8.40 -0.12
N TYR A 140 -15.24 -7.41 -0.41
CA TYR A 140 -13.80 -7.62 -0.51
C TYR A 140 -13.20 -8.06 0.84
N LEU A 141 -13.51 -7.34 1.93
CA LEU A 141 -13.02 -7.64 3.27
C LEU A 141 -13.52 -8.99 3.80
N ASN A 142 -14.72 -9.42 3.39
CA ASN A 142 -15.23 -10.76 3.68
C ASN A 142 -14.38 -11.84 2.99
N LYS A 143 -14.04 -11.67 1.71
CA LYS A 143 -13.15 -12.60 1.00
C LYS A 143 -11.74 -12.61 1.61
N VAL A 144 -11.19 -11.45 1.97
CA VAL A 144 -9.90 -11.35 2.71
C VAL A 144 -9.96 -12.11 4.04
N LYS A 145 -11.03 -11.94 4.81
CA LYS A 145 -11.19 -12.61 6.11
C LYS A 145 -11.19 -14.13 5.95
N LEU A 146 -11.88 -14.65 4.93
CA LEU A 146 -11.91 -16.07 4.60
C LEU A 146 -10.52 -16.59 4.19
N LEU A 147 -9.82 -15.87 3.30
CA LEU A 147 -8.50 -16.26 2.79
C LEU A 147 -7.38 -16.13 3.85
N ASN A 148 -7.49 -15.21 4.81
CA ASN A 148 -6.52 -15.09 5.89
C ASN A 148 -6.61 -16.25 6.90
N ALA A 149 -7.78 -16.87 7.04
CA ALA A 149 -8.05 -18.10 7.80
C ALA A 149 -7.43 -18.19 9.22
N SER A 150 -7.21 -17.06 9.90
CA SER A 150 -6.59 -17.03 11.23
C SER A 150 -7.59 -17.42 12.32
N PRO A 151 -7.20 -18.24 13.33
CA PRO A 151 -8.02 -18.53 14.51
C PRO A 151 -8.44 -17.27 15.28
N LEU A 152 -7.62 -16.21 15.24
CA LEU A 152 -7.91 -14.94 15.89
C LEU A 152 -8.90 -14.07 15.09
N GLY A 153 -9.25 -14.47 13.87
CA GLY A 153 -10.20 -13.78 13.01
C GLY A 153 -9.85 -12.30 12.83
N VAL A 154 -10.79 -11.41 13.17
CA VAL A 154 -10.63 -9.95 13.03
C VAL A 154 -9.65 -9.32 14.03
N ASN A 155 -9.33 -10.06 15.10
CA ASN A 155 -8.38 -9.61 16.12
C ASN A 155 -6.93 -9.96 15.74
N ASP A 156 -6.71 -10.73 14.67
CA ASP A 156 -5.36 -11.01 14.14
C ASP A 156 -4.70 -9.69 13.68
N GLU A 157 -3.51 -9.39 14.20
CA GLU A 157 -2.75 -8.17 13.84
C GLU A 157 -2.42 -8.10 12.33
N ARG A 158 -2.20 -9.24 11.67
CA ARG A 158 -2.02 -9.29 10.21
C ARG A 158 -3.33 -8.98 9.50
N TYR A 159 -4.47 -9.48 9.98
CA TYR A 159 -5.77 -9.09 9.42
C TYR A 159 -5.98 -7.57 9.56
N LYS A 160 -5.63 -6.97 10.70
CA LYS A 160 -5.72 -5.51 10.88
C LYS A 160 -4.83 -4.76 9.88
N LYS A 161 -3.60 -5.22 9.66
CA LYS A 161 -2.68 -4.67 8.64
C LYS A 161 -3.25 -4.79 7.23
N ILE A 162 -3.75 -5.98 6.85
CA ILE A 162 -4.38 -6.21 5.54
C ILE A 162 -5.59 -5.29 5.38
N LYS A 163 -6.47 -5.22 6.38
CA LYS A 163 -7.65 -4.36 6.36
C LYS A 163 -7.27 -2.90 6.14
N LYS A 164 -6.24 -2.39 6.84
CA LYS A 164 -5.74 -1.02 6.63
C LYS A 164 -5.28 -0.81 5.19
N TYR A 165 -4.45 -1.71 4.65
CA TYR A 165 -3.98 -1.65 3.27
C TYR A 165 -5.14 -1.60 2.26
N VAL A 166 -6.09 -2.53 2.41
CA VAL A 166 -7.28 -2.65 1.55
C VAL A 166 -8.15 -1.41 1.62
N VAL A 167 -8.44 -0.91 2.82
CA VAL A 167 -9.27 0.29 3.03
C VAL A 167 -8.61 1.50 2.39
N ASN A 168 -7.30 1.69 2.54
CA ASN A 168 -6.62 2.84 1.94
C ASN A 168 -6.58 2.77 0.41
N ASP A 169 -6.45 1.58 -0.20
CA ASP A 169 -6.53 1.45 -1.65
C ASP A 169 -7.95 1.70 -2.19
N TRP A 170 -8.97 1.19 -1.50
CA TRP A 170 -10.37 1.47 -1.79
C TRP A 170 -10.71 2.97 -1.66
N LEU A 171 -10.26 3.63 -0.59
CA LEU A 171 -10.42 5.07 -0.41
C LEU A 171 -9.78 5.85 -1.56
N ASN A 172 -8.61 5.42 -2.04
CA ASN A 172 -7.97 6.06 -3.18
C ASN A 172 -8.77 5.93 -4.47
N SER A 173 -9.38 4.77 -4.74
CA SER A 173 -10.22 4.61 -5.92
C SER A 173 -11.42 5.56 -5.88
N ILE A 174 -12.00 5.78 -4.70
CA ILE A 174 -13.08 6.74 -4.51
C ILE A 174 -12.58 8.19 -4.66
N PHE A 175 -11.44 8.52 -4.04
CA PHE A 175 -10.92 9.88 -4.06
C PHE A 175 -10.48 10.30 -5.47
N LEU A 176 -10.12 9.34 -6.34
CA LEU A 176 -9.73 9.59 -7.72
C LEU A 176 -10.73 10.49 -8.47
N PHE A 177 -12.03 10.26 -8.29
CA PHE A 177 -13.05 11.04 -9.00
C PHE A 177 -13.57 12.24 -8.21
N ILE A 178 -13.41 12.24 -6.89
CA ILE A 178 -13.89 13.33 -6.03
C ILE A 178 -12.88 14.49 -5.96
N THR A 179 -11.58 14.19 -6.06
CA THR A 179 -10.49 15.13 -5.78
C THR A 179 -9.77 15.68 -7.02
N GLY A 180 -10.44 15.66 -8.17
CA GLY A 180 -9.86 16.13 -9.44
C GLY A 180 -9.76 17.65 -9.59
N ASN A 181 -10.50 18.43 -8.79
CA ASN A 181 -10.61 19.88 -8.95
C ASN A 181 -10.01 20.65 -7.77
N LYS A 182 -9.52 21.88 -8.01
CA LYS A 182 -8.97 22.76 -6.96
C LYS A 182 -10.02 23.11 -5.87
N LYS A 183 -11.29 23.19 -6.24
CA LYS A 183 -12.42 23.43 -5.34
C LYS A 183 -13.36 22.23 -5.37
N LEU A 184 -13.79 21.80 -4.19
CA LEU A 184 -14.82 20.79 -4.03
C LEU A 184 -16.19 21.46 -4.17
N ASP A 185 -17.08 20.85 -4.95
CA ASP A 185 -18.51 21.16 -4.90
C ASP A 185 -19.14 20.61 -3.59
N SER A 186 -20.44 20.82 -3.41
CA SER A 186 -21.15 20.37 -2.19
C SER A 186 -21.13 18.85 -2.02
N GLN A 187 -21.26 18.11 -3.12
CA GLN A 187 -21.34 16.66 -3.15
C GLN A 187 -20.00 16.02 -2.81
N ALA A 188 -18.92 16.53 -3.42
CA ALA A 188 -17.56 16.12 -3.14
C ALA A 188 -17.19 16.34 -1.68
N LYS A 189 -17.60 17.49 -1.09
CA LYS A 189 -17.42 17.76 0.35
C LYS A 189 -18.16 16.74 1.21
N GLU A 190 -19.42 16.45 0.88
CA GLU A 190 -20.22 15.49 1.64
C GLU A 190 -19.60 14.09 1.62
N LEU A 191 -19.18 13.61 0.45
CA LEU A 191 -18.53 12.31 0.31
C LEU A 191 -17.19 12.25 1.03
N LEU A 192 -16.32 13.25 0.86
CA LEU A 192 -15.03 13.28 1.56
C LEU A 192 -15.21 13.32 3.07
N LEU A 193 -16.16 14.11 3.59
CA LEU A 193 -16.49 14.13 5.02
C LEU A 193 -17.02 12.78 5.51
N TYR A 194 -17.86 12.10 4.73
CA TYR A 194 -18.35 10.77 5.07
C TYR A 194 -17.20 9.78 5.26
N TYR A 195 -16.30 9.65 4.27
CA TYR A 195 -15.19 8.72 4.36
C TYR A 195 -14.15 9.13 5.41
N PHE A 196 -13.90 10.43 5.57
CA PHE A 196 -13.04 10.94 6.63
C PHE A 196 -13.56 10.52 8.01
N ASN A 197 -14.84 10.78 8.30
CA ASN A 197 -15.42 10.48 9.61
C ASN A 197 -15.47 8.97 9.92
N ASN A 198 -15.75 8.13 8.92
CA ASN A 198 -15.93 6.69 9.13
C ASN A 198 -14.61 5.90 9.13
N TYR A 199 -13.59 6.33 8.39
CA TYR A 199 -12.39 5.51 8.15
C TYR A 199 -11.09 6.14 8.63
N ILE A 200 -11.01 7.47 8.68
CA ILE A 200 -9.73 8.18 8.86
C ILE A 200 -9.66 8.82 10.24
N LYS A 201 -10.71 9.53 10.65
CA LYS A 201 -10.74 10.42 11.82
C LYS A 201 -10.23 9.76 13.10
N ASN A 202 -10.68 8.56 13.42
CA ASN A 202 -10.33 7.89 14.67
C ASN A 202 -8.87 7.43 14.75
N ASN A 203 -8.17 7.38 13.62
CA ASN A 203 -6.80 6.89 13.53
C ASN A 203 -5.82 8.00 13.10
N ILE A 204 -6.26 9.26 13.04
CA ILE A 204 -5.48 10.34 12.42
C ILE A 204 -4.20 10.68 13.19
N ASP A 205 -4.24 10.59 14.52
CA ASP A 205 -3.12 10.93 15.39
C ASP A 205 -2.01 9.85 15.39
N VAL A 206 -2.39 8.61 15.06
CA VAL A 206 -1.48 7.46 14.95
C VAL A 206 -1.27 7.06 13.49
N TYR A 207 -1.71 7.90 12.55
CA TYR A 207 -1.59 7.60 11.13
C TYR A 207 -0.12 7.58 10.73
N SER A 208 0.22 6.67 9.83
CA SER A 208 1.58 6.36 9.45
C SER A 208 1.52 5.68 8.10
N CYS A 209 2.34 6.16 7.14
CA CYS A 209 2.37 5.63 5.79
C CYS A 209 3.40 4.50 5.67
N GLU A 210 2.89 3.32 5.34
CA GLU A 210 3.68 2.15 4.95
C GLU A 210 3.62 1.96 3.42
N PHE A 211 2.52 2.39 2.81
CA PHE A 211 2.23 2.25 1.39
C PHE A 211 1.89 3.60 0.73
N ASP A 212 2.08 3.68 -0.58
CA ASP A 212 1.74 4.84 -1.40
C ASP A 212 0.26 5.22 -1.27
N SER A 213 -0.60 4.22 -1.03
CA SER A 213 -2.02 4.41 -0.84
C SER A 213 -2.33 5.20 0.42
N ASP A 214 -1.61 4.95 1.52
CA ASP A 214 -1.74 5.70 2.77
C ASP A 214 -1.44 7.19 2.56
N TYR A 215 -0.36 7.47 1.82
CA TYR A 215 0.04 8.84 1.49
C TYR A 215 -0.99 9.54 0.60
N ASN A 216 -1.53 8.85 -0.41
CA ASN A 216 -2.54 9.42 -1.32
C ASN A 216 -3.82 9.80 -0.58
N VAL A 217 -4.31 8.94 0.32
CA VAL A 217 -5.49 9.22 1.13
C VAL A 217 -5.26 10.46 2.00
N LEU A 218 -4.15 10.47 2.74
CA LEU A 218 -3.88 11.55 3.69
C LEU A 218 -3.58 12.88 3.01
N SER A 219 -2.81 12.88 1.91
CA SER A 219 -2.50 14.08 1.13
C SER A 219 -3.77 14.69 0.50
N SER A 220 -4.69 13.86 0.01
CA SER A 220 -5.99 14.32 -0.49
C SER A 220 -6.81 14.98 0.62
N ILE A 221 -6.89 14.39 1.82
CA ILE A 221 -7.62 14.99 2.95
C ILE A 221 -6.96 16.31 3.38
N ALA A 222 -5.64 16.34 3.49
CA ALA A 222 -4.87 17.54 3.85
C ALA A 222 -5.07 18.68 2.85
N ARG A 223 -5.08 18.38 1.54
CA ARG A 223 -5.31 19.35 0.46
C ARG A 223 -6.64 20.10 0.62
N TYR A 224 -7.69 19.43 1.08
CA TYR A 224 -9.03 19.99 1.20
C TYR A 224 -9.45 20.33 2.63
N ARG A 225 -8.53 20.21 3.60
CA ARG A 225 -8.79 20.43 5.04
C ARG A 225 -9.64 21.67 5.29
N ASP A 226 -9.25 22.82 4.75
CA ASP A 226 -9.92 24.10 5.00
C ASP A 226 -11.33 24.15 4.39
N GLN A 227 -11.53 23.51 3.24
CA GLN A 227 -12.84 23.41 2.58
C GLN A 227 -13.79 22.46 3.32
N LEU A 228 -13.23 21.43 3.96
CA LEU A 228 -13.95 20.44 4.77
C LEU A 228 -14.15 20.91 6.23
N LYS A 229 -13.45 21.98 6.65
CA LYS A 229 -13.45 22.50 8.03
C LYS A 229 -13.09 21.43 9.07
N ILE A 230 -12.10 20.60 8.74
CA ILE A 230 -11.60 19.54 9.63
C ILE A 230 -10.27 19.94 10.27
N ASN A 231 -10.00 19.36 11.45
CA ASN A 231 -8.71 19.51 12.11
C ASN A 231 -7.83 18.30 11.79
N LEU A 232 -6.56 18.56 11.48
CA LEU A 232 -5.53 17.56 11.26
C LEU A 232 -4.34 17.89 12.17
N PRO A 233 -3.63 16.88 12.68
CA PRO A 233 -2.40 17.09 13.43
C PRO A 233 -1.34 17.74 12.54
N GLU A 234 -0.56 18.65 13.12
CA GLU A 234 0.59 19.27 12.46
C GLU A 234 1.88 18.55 12.84
N TYR A 235 2.76 18.42 11.86
CA TYR A 235 4.05 17.75 11.96
C TYR A 235 5.14 18.67 11.41
N ASN A 236 6.35 18.52 11.96
CA ASN A 236 7.51 19.25 11.45
C ASN A 236 7.81 18.84 10.01
N ILE A 237 8.06 19.82 9.16
CA ILE A 237 8.55 19.64 7.79
C ILE A 237 10.02 19.22 7.88
N ARG A 238 10.36 18.07 7.27
CA ARG A 238 11.75 17.59 7.23
C ARG A 238 12.58 18.20 6.13
N VAL A 239 11.96 18.46 4.99
CA VAL A 239 12.57 18.98 3.78
C VAL A 239 11.55 19.95 3.18
N GLU A 240 11.95 21.20 2.97
CA GLU A 240 11.07 22.22 2.40
C GLU A 240 10.68 21.90 0.96
N SER A 241 9.46 22.27 0.59
CA SER A 241 8.87 21.98 -0.71
C SER A 241 7.73 22.94 -1.06
N GLU A 242 7.34 22.96 -2.33
CA GLU A 242 6.17 23.69 -2.80
C GLU A 242 4.84 23.21 -2.17
N GLU A 243 4.81 21.98 -1.63
CA GLU A 243 3.63 21.35 -1.03
C GLU A 243 3.69 21.35 0.51
N ASP A 244 4.48 22.24 1.11
CA ASP A 244 4.63 22.34 2.58
C ASP A 244 3.30 22.64 3.30
N ASN A 245 2.39 23.33 2.62
CA ASN A 245 1.02 23.57 3.09
C ASN A 245 0.22 22.27 3.29
N ILE A 246 0.54 21.20 2.54
CA ILE A 246 0.01 19.84 2.68
C ILE A 246 0.91 19.00 3.59
N ASN A 247 2.23 18.99 3.34
CA ASN A 247 3.20 18.14 4.03
C ASN A 247 3.26 18.37 5.54
N ARG A 248 2.96 19.59 6.02
CA ARG A 248 2.82 19.88 7.45
C ARG A 248 1.71 19.07 8.15
N TYR A 249 0.75 18.52 7.42
CA TYR A 249 -0.30 17.65 7.96
C TYR A 249 -0.01 16.16 7.76
N LEU A 250 1.17 15.84 7.23
CA LEU A 250 1.61 14.47 6.99
C LEU A 250 2.68 14.09 8.01
N PRO A 251 2.56 12.92 8.67
CA PRO A 251 3.63 12.37 9.47
C PRO A 251 4.94 12.28 8.68
N VAL A 252 6.07 12.36 9.37
CA VAL A 252 7.42 12.34 8.77
C VAL A 252 7.63 11.19 7.79
N ASN A 253 7.12 10.00 8.08
CA ASN A 253 7.26 8.86 7.18
C ASN A 253 6.38 8.96 5.93
N CYS A 254 5.26 9.66 6.00
CA CYS A 254 4.41 9.99 4.86
C CYS A 254 5.06 11.04 3.95
N GLN A 255 5.72 12.06 4.50
CA GLN A 255 6.42 13.10 3.72
C GLN A 255 7.44 12.49 2.74
N LYS A 256 8.08 11.36 3.09
CA LYS A 256 9.01 10.65 2.20
C LYS A 256 8.38 10.19 0.89
N PHE A 257 7.09 9.86 0.88
CA PHE A 257 6.39 9.42 -0.33
C PHE A 257 6.18 10.56 -1.33
N TYR A 258 6.06 11.82 -0.87
CA TYR A 258 6.01 12.99 -1.75
C TYR A 258 7.28 13.05 -2.62
N PHE A 259 8.45 13.05 -1.98
CA PHE A 259 9.74 13.13 -2.65
C PHE A 259 9.98 11.93 -3.56
N LEU A 260 9.66 10.71 -3.09
CA LEU A 260 9.78 9.50 -3.90
C LEU A 260 8.92 9.57 -5.17
N LYS A 261 7.69 10.10 -5.09
CA LYS A 261 6.81 10.25 -6.26
C LYS A 261 7.33 11.30 -7.22
N LYS A 262 7.84 12.43 -6.70
CA LYS A 262 8.42 13.51 -7.52
C LYS A 262 9.67 13.00 -8.27
N TYR A 263 10.57 12.31 -7.57
CA TYR A 263 11.72 11.64 -8.17
C TYR A 263 11.29 10.64 -9.26
N ASN A 264 10.37 9.73 -8.95
CA ASN A 264 9.92 8.72 -9.92
C ASN A 264 9.30 9.36 -11.17
N TYR A 265 8.54 10.45 -11.01
CA TYR A 265 7.97 11.20 -12.12
C TYR A 265 9.07 11.82 -12.99
N PHE A 266 10.02 12.56 -12.41
CA PHE A 266 11.11 13.18 -13.15
C PHE A 266 12.02 12.17 -13.84
N ASN A 267 12.34 11.08 -13.16
CA ASN A 267 13.08 9.97 -13.75
C ASN A 267 12.30 9.32 -14.91
N HIS A 268 10.98 9.22 -14.84
CA HIS A 268 10.17 8.69 -15.94
C HIS A 268 10.19 9.61 -17.18
N ILE A 269 10.14 10.93 -16.98
CA ILE A 269 10.22 11.91 -18.08
C ILE A 269 11.65 12.31 -18.47
N ASN A 270 12.68 11.67 -17.89
CA ASN A 270 14.10 12.00 -18.03
C ASN A 270 14.41 13.50 -17.80
N ASN A 271 13.79 14.10 -16.78
CA ASN A 271 14.02 15.50 -16.43
C ASN A 271 15.25 15.63 -15.51
N PRO A 272 16.19 16.56 -15.78
CA PRO A 272 17.35 16.84 -14.91
C PRO A 272 17.00 17.13 -13.45
N GLU A 273 15.79 17.60 -13.15
CA GLU A 273 15.30 17.86 -11.79
C GLU A 273 15.22 16.60 -10.91
N GLN A 274 15.45 15.40 -11.46
CA GLN A 274 15.56 14.16 -10.69
C GLN A 274 16.70 14.21 -9.64
N ASP A 275 17.81 14.91 -9.91
CA ASP A 275 19.00 14.91 -9.05
C ASP A 275 18.82 15.77 -7.77
N VAL A 276 17.71 16.51 -7.69
CA VAL A 276 17.40 17.43 -6.59
C VAL A 276 16.66 16.71 -5.44
N TYR A 277 16.19 15.48 -5.64
CA TYR A 277 15.24 14.80 -4.74
C TYR A 277 15.62 13.37 -4.34
#